data_AF-A0A5R2N6D1-F1
#
_entry.id   AF-A0A5R2N6D1-F1
#
_cell.length_a   1.000
_cell.length_b   1.000
_cell.length_c   1.000
_cell.angle_alpha   90.00
_cell.angle_beta   90.00
_cell.angle_gamma   90.00
#
_symmetry.space_group_name_H-M   'P 1'
#
loop_
_entity.id
_entity.type
_entity.pdbx_description
1 polymer ?
#
loop_
_entity_poly.entity_id
_entity_poly.type
_entity_poly.pdbx_seq_one_letter_code
_entity_poly.pdbx_strand_id
1 'polypeptide(L)' 'MGYALNFNLIWRHFDKLWGGLLLSLELAVISIAIGVVVGLVLAVWYVSAGRAVRAVIAAYVEFIRNVPLILLVYLVF' A
#
# COMPACT_ATOMS: atom_id res chain seq x y z
N MET A 1 -38.43 -17.77 -4.18
CA MET A 1 -36.97 -17.56 -4.34
C MET A 1 -36.25 -18.26 -3.19
N GLY A 2 -35.80 -19.50 -3.40
CA GLY A 2 -35.16 -20.31 -2.37
C GLY A 2 -33.65 -20.28 -2.52
N TYR A 3 -32.99 -19.25 -1.96
CA TYR A 3 -31.53 -19.23 -1.85
C TYR A 3 -31.15 -19.76 -0.46
N ALA A 4 -30.52 -20.93 -0.41
CA ALA A 4 -29.99 -21.47 0.84
C ALA A 4 -28.52 -21.03 0.96
N LEU A 5 -28.23 -20.16 1.93
CA LEU A 5 -26.85 -19.73 2.20
C LEU A 5 -26.04 -20.93 2.70
N ASN A 6 -25.03 -21.32 1.93
CA ASN A 6 -24.17 -22.46 2.25
C ASN A 6 -22.80 -22.00 2.76
N PHE A 7 -22.68 -21.88 4.08
CA PHE A 7 -21.44 -21.46 4.76
C PHE A 7 -20.40 -22.58 4.90
N ASN A 8 -20.75 -23.83 4.59
CA ASN A 8 -19.82 -24.96 4.70
C ASN A 8 -18.58 -24.78 3.79
N LEU A 9 -18.74 -24.08 2.67
CA LEU A 9 -17.64 -23.75 1.76
C LEU A 9 -16.58 -22.86 2.43
N ILE A 10 -16.99 -21.94 3.31
CA ILE A 10 -16.09 -21.04 4.04
C ILE A 10 -15.25 -21.85 5.02
N TRP A 11 -15.90 -22.70 5.83
CA TRP A 11 -15.23 -23.55 6.81
C TRP A 11 -14.25 -24.52 6.15
N ARG A 12 -14.60 -25.06 4.98
CA ARG A 12 -13.70 -25.93 4.21
C ARG A 12 -12.45 -25.23 3.67
N HIS A 13 -12.50 -23.91 3.47
CA HIS A 13 -11.38 -23.11 2.98
C HIS A 13 -10.83 -22.13 4.02
N PHE A 14 -11.15 -22.35 5.29
CA PHE A 14 -10.77 -21.47 6.39
C PHE A 14 -9.25 -21.25 6.45
N ASP A 15 -8.46 -22.31 6.25
CA ASP A 15 -6.99 -22.23 6.23
C ASP A 15 -6.47 -21.25 5.17
N LYS A 16 -7.09 -21.22 3.97
CA LYS A 16 -6.70 -20.29 2.91
C LYS A 16 -7.09 -18.86 3.24
N LEU A 17 -8.26 -18.67 3.86
CA LEU A 17 -8.70 -17.34 4.30
C LEU A 17 -7.80 -16.81 5.41
N TRP A 18 -7.42 -17.67 6.36
CA TRP A 18 -6.49 -17.32 7.43
C TRP A 18 -5.10 -16.98 6.89
N GLY A 19 -4.56 -17.81 5.99
CA GLY A 19 -3.29 -17.54 5.33
C GLY A 19 -3.31 -16.23 4.53
N GLY A 20 -4.39 -15.99 3.77
CA GLY A 20 -4.57 -14.75 3.02
C GLY A 20 -4.68 -13.50 3.91
N LEU A 21 -5.35 -13.61 5.05
CA LEU A 21 -5.43 -12.56 6.05
C LEU A 21 -4.04 -12.22 6.60
N LEU A 22 -3.29 -13.24 7.04
CA LEU A 22 -1.94 -13.07 7.58
C LEU A 22 -1.01 -12.41 6.55
N LEU A 23 -1.02 -12.92 5.31
CA LEU A 23 -0.24 -12.35 4.22
C LEU A 23 -0.60 -10.88 3.95
N SER A 24 -1.89 -10.55 3.95
CA SER A 24 -2.34 -9.17 3.74
C SER A 24 -1.89 -8.24 4.86
N LEU A 25 -1.93 -8.70 6.11
CA LEU A 25 -1.44 -7.95 7.27
C LEU A 25 0.08 -7.75 7.21
N GLU A 26 0.82 -8.80 6.87
CA GLU A 26 2.27 -8.74 6.71
C GLU A 26 2.66 -7.70 5.64
N LEU A 27 2.05 -7.81 4.45
CA LEU A 27 2.28 -6.87 3.36
C LEU A 27 1.91 -5.43 3.74
N ALA A 28 0.80 -5.23 4.45
CA ALA A 28 0.38 -3.91 4.91
C ALA A 28 1.39 -3.32 5.89
N VAL A 29 1.82 -4.08 6.90
CA VAL A 29 2.78 -3.61 7.91
C VAL A 29 4.12 -3.24 7.26
N ILE A 30 4.66 -4.12 6.41
CA ILE A 30 5.95 -3.88 5.73
C ILE A 30 5.84 -2.67 4.80
N SER A 31 4.78 -2.58 3.98
CA SER A 31 4.60 -1.48 3.04
C SER A 31 4.43 -0.13 3.74
N ILE A 32 3.66 -0.09 4.82
CA ILE A 32 3.48 1.12 5.64
C ILE A 32 4.81 1.51 6.29
N ALA A 33 5.53 0.57 6.89
CA ALA A 33 6.82 0.84 7.54
C ALA A 33 7.83 1.46 6.55
N ILE A 34 7.96 0.87 5.35
CA ILE A 34 8.82 1.42 4.29
C ILE A 34 8.35 2.81 3.87
N GLY A 35 7.05 2.98 3.62
CA GLY A 35 6.47 4.27 3.24
C GLY A 35 6.70 5.36 4.29
N VAL A 36 6.61 5.02 5.57
CA VAL A 36 6.90 5.94 6.69
C VAL A 36 8.36 6.34 6.71
N VAL A 37 9.29 5.38 6.58
CA VAL A 37 10.73 5.67 6.57
C VAL A 37 11.09 6.60 5.41
N VAL A 38 10.64 6.26 4.19
CA VAL A 38 10.88 7.08 2.99
C VAL A 38 10.26 8.46 3.14
N GLY A 39 8.99 8.53 3.55
CA GLY A 39 8.28 9.79 3.75
C GLY A 39 8.94 10.68 4.81
N LEU A 40 9.41 10.10 5.91
CA LEU A 40 10.09 10.83 6.99
C LEU A 40 11.43 11.41 6.51
N VAL A 41 12.25 10.62 5.81
CA VAL A 41 13.53 11.07 5.26
C VAL A 41 13.32 12.24 4.30
N LEU A 42 12.36 12.12 3.38
CA LEU A 42 12.03 13.19 2.43
C LEU A 42 11.48 14.44 3.14
N ALA A 43 10.65 14.27 4.17
CA ALA A 43 10.10 15.39 4.94
C ALA A 43 11.20 16.15 5.71
N VAL A 44 12.10 15.42 6.37
CA VAL A 44 13.25 16.03 7.08
C VAL A 44 14.12 16.81 6.10
N TRP A 45 14.44 16.23 4.96
CA TRP A 45 15.23 16.90 3.93
C TRP A 45 14.50 18.14 3.38
N TYR A 46 13.19 18.04 3.13
CA TYR A 46 12.39 19.16 2.63
C TYR A 46 12.50 20.41 3.51
N VAL A 47 12.50 20.24 4.85
CA VAL A 47 12.57 21.37 5.80
C VAL A 47 13.89 22.14 5.65
N SER A 48 15.03 21.47 5.55
CA SER A 48 16.35 22.13 5.48
C SER A 48 16.79 22.51 4.07
N ALA A 49 16.05 22.10 3.03
CA ALA A 49 16.52 22.22 1.66
C ALA A 49 16.22 23.56 0.96
N GLY A 50 17.05 23.89 -0.04
CA GLY A 50 16.84 25.03 -0.93
C GLY A 50 15.68 24.84 -1.91
N ARG A 51 15.31 25.91 -2.64
CA ARG A 51 14.13 25.96 -3.53
C ARG A 51 14.09 24.81 -4.56
N ALA A 52 15.23 24.44 -5.14
CA ALA A 52 15.32 23.39 -6.15
C ALA A 52 15.00 22.00 -5.57
N VAL A 53 15.63 21.62 -4.47
CA VAL A 53 15.44 20.31 -3.83
C VAL A 53 14.00 20.19 -3.29
N ARG A 54 13.45 21.26 -2.71
CA ARG A 54 12.04 21.29 -2.31
C ARG A 54 11.09 21.04 -3.47
N ALA A 55 11.36 21.63 -4.63
CA ALA A 55 10.55 21.42 -5.84
C ALA A 55 10.61 19.97 -6.31
N VAL A 56 11.78 19.34 -6.30
CA VAL A 56 11.95 17.92 -6.68
C VAL A 56 11.20 17.00 -5.72
N ILE A 57 11.34 17.20 -4.40
CA ILE A 57 10.64 16.40 -3.39
C ILE A 57 9.12 16.58 -3.53
N ALA A 58 8.65 17.82 -3.71
CA ALA A 58 7.23 18.11 -3.90
C ALA A 58 6.69 17.41 -5.16
N ALA A 59 7.41 17.50 -6.28
CA ALA A 59 7.02 16.84 -7.54
C ALA A 59 6.93 15.32 -7.39
N TYR A 60 7.89 14.69 -6.69
CA TYR A 60 7.84 13.26 -6.40
C TYR A 60 6.61 12.88 -5.58
N VAL A 61 6.36 13.58 -4.46
CA VAL A 61 5.22 13.29 -3.58
C VAL A 61 3.89 13.53 -4.31
N GLU A 62 3.79 14.61 -5.05
CA GLU A 62 2.60 14.95 -5.82
C GLU A 62 2.34 13.91 -6.91
N PHE A 63 3.37 13.48 -7.65
CA PHE A 63 3.22 12.42 -8.66
C PHE A 63 2.70 11.12 -8.05
N ILE A 64 3.35 10.61 -7.00
CA ILE A 64 2.96 9.34 -6.38
C ILE A 64 1.55 9.39 -5.78
N ARG A 65 1.13 10.54 -5.23
CA ARG A 65 -0.22 10.70 -4.64
C ARG A 65 -1.33 10.85 -5.68
N ASN A 66 -1.00 11.31 -6.89
CA ASN A 66 -1.98 11.54 -7.95
C ASN A 66 -2.07 10.36 -8.94
N VAL A 67 -1.12 9.42 -8.94
CA VAL A 67 -1.16 8.24 -9.81
C VAL A 67 -2.01 7.12 -9.17
N PRO A 68 -2.94 6.49 -9.90
CA PRO A 68 -3.71 5.35 -9.40
C PRO A 68 -2.79 4.19 -8.98
N LEU A 69 -2.97 3.67 -7.76
CA LEU A 69 -2.15 2.59 -7.23
C LEU A 69 -2.15 1.36 -8.15
N ILE A 70 -3.29 1.02 -8.74
CA ILE A 70 -3.40 -0.12 -9.66
C ILE A 70 -2.52 0.05 -10.91
N LEU A 71 -2.33 1.28 -11.40
CA LEU A 71 -1.45 1.57 -12.53
C LEU A 71 0.02 1.35 -12.16
N LEU A 72 0.41 1.73 -10.94
CA LEU A 72 1.76 1.46 -10.42
C LEU A 72 2.02 -0.05 -10.29
N VAL A 73 1.04 -0.80 -9.81
CA VAL A 73 1.13 -2.27 -9.72
C VAL A 73 1.29 -2.86 -11.13
N TYR A 74 0.49 -2.46 -12.11
CA TYR A 74 0.62 -2.93 -13.50
C TYR A 74 1.92 -2.52 -14.21
N LEU A 75 2.63 -1.50 -13.73
CA LEU A 75 3.93 -1.14 -14.30
C LEU A 75 5.04 -2.08 -13.81
N VAL A 76 4.87 -2.63 -12.60
CA VAL A 76 5.84 -3.52 -11.95
C VAL A 76 5.62 -4.99 -12.33
N PHE A 77 4.38 -5.38 -12.64
CA PHE A 77 3.96 -6.74 -12.99
C PHE A 77 3.39 -6.80 -14.41
#